data_AF-I9C105-F1
#
_entry.id   AF-I9C105-F1
#
_cell.length_a   1.000
_cell.length_b   1.000
_cell.length_c   1.000
_cell.angle_alpha   90.00
_cell.angle_beta   90.00
_cell.angle_gamma   90.00
#
_symmetry.space_group_name_H-M   'P 1'
#
loop_
_entity.id
_entity.type
_entity.pdbx_description
1 polymer ?
#
loop_
_entity_poly.entity_id
_entity_poly.type
_entity_poly.pdbx_seq_one_letter_code
_entity_poly.pdbx_strand_id
1 'polypeptide(L)'
;MPSGNFPAISAIGSYAKGLIGLGVQNMSISCAGMTKSNAIGVKFVYVNRGNLKDLYFNGCHHALGLYDQWQTRVDNITADGLGAQQNEVGVYMGAPTDPANKTPNNAVILSNSTMQNVARYGYQLVFFAGSKFLNDEAMNGEAGWKLCGEPYIIAGQACQFGHFFNIIADTTAGAGIVVDQGENANPVNNVMLDHVWIGSSTVHGLYLAGVTYSQFDNIHVTRADNGVYLHNSNNVKISANVAQYNRNNNGSRAAIISGGSNNTLWATNNQSDHPTGYNGITEINQTHSNSIWGGLAFCTPGLVFGNGGAKGLAYSARSCSYEVQGRQVRMTFSVGLSALGLSTGTAILEGLPFPVDAGQPEEGAVGGILANGMVGLSGPVVAQVIPNSSAARLYSQSGNRSVALTRGNFTASSTLSGTMEYTKK
;
A
#
# COMPACT_ATOMS: atom_id res chain seq x y z
N MET A 1 23.63 -9.75 31.58
CA MET A 1 22.20 -9.78 31.24
C MET A 1 21.51 -10.85 32.06
N PRO A 2 20.23 -10.67 32.43
CA PRO A 2 19.39 -11.74 32.98
C PRO A 2 19.42 -12.99 32.08
N SER A 3 19.20 -14.17 32.64
CA SER A 3 19.16 -15.43 31.87
C SER A 3 17.79 -16.12 31.85
N GLY A 4 16.81 -15.58 32.59
CA GLY A 4 15.49 -16.16 32.77
C GLY A 4 14.59 -16.07 31.54
N ASN A 5 13.93 -17.17 31.17
CA ASN A 5 12.94 -17.22 30.09
C ASN A 5 11.51 -17.13 30.66
N PHE A 6 11.18 -16.02 31.31
CA PHE A 6 9.88 -15.75 31.90
C PHE A 6 9.62 -14.23 31.98
N PRO A 7 8.35 -13.78 32.13
CA PRO A 7 8.06 -12.36 32.24
C PRO A 7 8.66 -11.73 33.50
N ALA A 8 9.22 -10.52 33.42
CA ALA A 8 9.73 -9.82 34.60
C ALA A 8 8.59 -9.41 35.55
N ILE A 9 7.46 -8.94 35.00
CA ILE A 9 6.22 -8.68 35.73
C ILE A 9 5.07 -9.35 35.00
N SER A 10 4.21 -10.05 35.74
CA SER A 10 3.07 -10.76 35.16
C SER A 10 1.82 -10.59 36.00
N ALA A 11 0.71 -10.28 35.35
CA ALA A 11 -0.63 -10.29 35.92
C ALA A 11 -1.56 -11.08 34.99
N ILE A 12 -2.07 -12.21 35.48
CA ILE A 12 -2.82 -13.18 34.67
C ILE A 12 -4.18 -13.43 35.32
N GLY A 13 -5.22 -12.85 34.74
CA GLY A 13 -6.61 -13.17 35.03
C GLY A 13 -7.14 -14.27 34.12
N SER A 14 -8.46 -14.45 34.12
CA SER A 14 -9.18 -15.28 33.16
C SER A 14 -10.44 -14.58 32.66
N TYR A 15 -11.06 -15.10 31.60
CA TYR A 15 -12.33 -14.57 31.11
C TYR A 15 -13.42 -14.48 32.20
N ALA A 16 -13.49 -15.50 33.07
CA ALA A 16 -14.43 -15.54 34.19
C ALA A 16 -14.03 -14.65 35.39
N LYS A 17 -12.73 -14.34 35.53
CA LYS A 17 -12.16 -13.62 36.68
C LYS A 17 -11.07 -12.66 36.22
N GLY A 18 -11.48 -11.61 35.49
CA GLY A 18 -10.58 -10.54 35.08
C GLY A 18 -10.01 -9.79 36.29
N LEU A 19 -8.79 -9.29 36.15
CA LEU A 19 -8.13 -8.45 37.14
C LEU A 19 -8.49 -6.98 36.88
N ILE A 20 -8.61 -6.14 37.90
CA ILE A 20 -9.03 -4.73 37.75
C ILE A 20 -8.03 -3.81 38.44
N GLY A 21 -7.65 -2.72 37.76
CA GLY A 21 -6.90 -1.61 38.37
C GLY A 21 -5.44 -1.92 38.68
N LEU A 22 -4.85 -2.91 38.01
CA LEU A 22 -3.43 -3.23 38.14
C LEU A 22 -2.57 -2.24 37.35
N GLY A 23 -1.37 -1.96 37.84
CA GLY A 23 -0.46 -1.07 37.12
C GLY A 23 1.01 -1.24 37.45
N VAL A 24 1.84 -0.73 36.56
CA VAL A 24 3.31 -0.73 36.65
C VAL A 24 3.77 0.63 36.17
N GLN A 25 4.63 1.31 36.94
CA GLN A 25 5.08 2.65 36.57
C GLN A 25 6.50 2.99 37.03
N ASN A 26 7.14 3.93 36.32
CA ASN A 26 8.42 4.55 36.68
C ASN A 26 9.57 3.57 36.87
N MET A 27 9.82 2.71 35.86
CA MET A 27 10.88 1.70 35.98
C MET A 27 11.51 1.32 34.65
N SER A 28 12.78 0.92 34.74
CA SER A 28 13.54 0.30 33.67
C SER A 28 13.55 -1.21 33.86
N ILE A 29 13.17 -1.96 32.83
CA ILE A 29 13.07 -3.42 32.85
C ILE A 29 14.00 -3.99 31.78
N SER A 30 14.95 -4.80 32.23
CA SER A 30 15.85 -5.57 31.36
C SER A 30 15.48 -7.05 31.38
N CYS A 31 15.34 -7.65 30.21
CA CYS A 31 15.02 -9.06 30.05
C CYS A 31 16.25 -9.90 29.63
N ALA A 32 16.04 -11.19 29.37
CA ALA A 32 17.13 -12.15 29.10
C ALA A 32 17.60 -12.25 27.64
N GLY A 33 17.14 -11.35 26.77
CA GLY A 33 17.45 -11.28 25.34
C GLY A 33 16.25 -11.63 24.46
N MET A 34 16.21 -11.04 23.25
CA MET A 34 15.16 -11.26 22.24
C MET A 34 14.94 -12.73 21.86
N THR A 35 15.99 -13.55 21.89
CA THR A 35 15.93 -14.98 21.51
C THR A 35 15.20 -15.87 22.52
N LYS A 36 14.78 -15.34 23.68
CA LYS A 36 14.11 -16.08 24.75
C LYS A 36 12.61 -15.81 24.68
N SER A 37 11.86 -16.68 24.02
CA SER A 37 10.43 -16.48 23.67
C SER A 37 9.48 -16.08 24.81
N ASN A 38 9.83 -16.34 26.07
CA ASN A 38 9.03 -15.98 27.23
C ASN A 38 9.63 -14.84 28.07
N ALA A 39 10.79 -14.29 27.68
CA ALA A 39 11.43 -13.17 28.34
C ALA A 39 10.71 -11.85 28.00
N ILE A 40 9.55 -11.66 28.62
CA ILE A 40 8.65 -10.51 28.41
C ILE A 40 8.89 -9.47 29.51
N GLY A 41 8.87 -8.17 29.20
CA GLY A 41 8.99 -7.13 30.21
C GLY A 41 7.79 -7.12 31.17
N VAL A 42 6.63 -6.71 30.66
CA VAL A 42 5.35 -6.79 31.39
C VAL A 42 4.36 -7.65 30.60
N LYS A 43 3.78 -8.66 31.23
CA LYS A 43 2.74 -9.53 30.65
C LYS A 43 1.41 -9.36 31.38
N PHE A 44 0.43 -8.78 30.71
CA PHE A 44 -0.94 -8.63 31.22
C PHE A 44 -1.91 -9.49 30.41
N VAL A 45 -2.73 -10.29 31.10
CA VAL A 45 -3.76 -11.16 30.50
C VAL A 45 -5.06 -10.96 31.28
N TYR A 46 -6.17 -10.67 30.59
CA TYR A 46 -7.47 -10.36 31.23
C TYR A 46 -7.38 -9.27 32.30
N VAL A 47 -6.68 -8.17 32.00
CA VAL A 47 -6.58 -7.01 32.89
C VAL A 47 -7.50 -5.90 32.36
N ASN A 48 -8.40 -5.47 33.22
CA ASN A 48 -9.38 -4.43 32.96
C ASN A 48 -8.93 -3.14 33.65
N ARG A 49 -8.93 -2.04 32.89
CA ARG A 49 -8.53 -0.71 33.37
C ARG A 49 -7.14 -0.73 34.00
N GLY A 50 -6.22 -1.50 33.40
CA GLY A 50 -4.83 -1.49 33.80
C GLY A 50 -4.16 -0.15 33.51
N ASN A 51 -3.04 0.13 34.17
CA ASN A 51 -2.26 1.35 33.96
C ASN A 51 -0.75 1.06 33.86
N LEU A 52 -0.17 1.23 32.67
CA LEU A 52 1.27 1.08 32.42
C LEU A 52 1.82 2.46 32.05
N LYS A 53 2.81 2.96 32.79
CA LYS A 53 3.29 4.33 32.58
C LYS A 53 4.78 4.53 32.83
N ASP A 54 5.46 5.33 32.00
CA ASP A 54 6.84 5.74 32.25
C ASP A 54 7.77 4.52 32.41
N LEU A 55 7.70 3.59 31.45
CA LEU A 55 8.47 2.34 31.45
C LEU A 55 9.51 2.34 30.34
N TYR A 56 10.70 1.87 30.66
CA TYR A 56 11.78 1.65 29.70
C TYR A 56 12.11 0.15 29.61
N PHE A 57 12.25 -0.38 28.40
CA PHE A 57 12.51 -1.80 28.15
C PHE A 57 13.73 -2.02 27.27
N ASN A 58 14.57 -3.00 27.65
CA ASN A 58 15.62 -3.51 26.78
C ASN A 58 15.82 -5.03 26.91
N GLY A 59 16.32 -5.64 25.84
CA GLY A 59 16.68 -7.04 25.77
C GLY A 59 15.50 -7.99 25.96
N CYS A 60 14.27 -7.62 25.66
CA CYS A 60 13.10 -8.48 25.81
C CYS A 60 12.73 -9.18 24.49
N HIS A 61 12.11 -10.35 24.59
CA HIS A 61 11.39 -10.89 23.43
C HIS A 61 10.23 -9.96 23.09
N HIS A 62 9.35 -9.70 24.07
CA HIS A 62 8.37 -8.61 23.98
C HIS A 62 8.57 -7.62 25.12
N ALA A 63 8.67 -6.32 24.85
CA ALA A 63 8.72 -5.33 25.92
C ALA A 63 7.39 -5.34 26.71
N LEU A 64 6.27 -5.26 25.99
CA LEU A 64 4.91 -5.40 26.52
C LEU A 64 4.16 -6.54 25.84
N GLY A 65 3.60 -7.46 26.62
CA GLY A 65 2.70 -8.52 26.15
C GLY A 65 1.29 -8.34 26.71
N LEU A 66 0.35 -7.94 25.87
CA LEU A 66 -1.02 -7.59 26.25
C LEU A 66 -2.03 -8.53 25.59
N TYR A 67 -2.84 -9.21 26.40
CA TYR A 67 -3.79 -10.23 25.95
C TYR A 67 -5.15 -10.01 26.60
N ASP A 68 -6.22 -10.00 25.80
CA ASP A 68 -7.60 -9.83 26.28
C ASP A 68 -7.78 -8.62 27.23
N GLN A 69 -7.27 -7.44 26.85
CA GLN A 69 -7.37 -6.24 27.67
C GLN A 69 -8.72 -5.53 27.54
N TRP A 70 -9.14 -4.84 28.62
CA TRP A 70 -10.29 -3.94 28.57
C TRP A 70 -9.96 -2.55 29.10
N GLN A 71 -9.84 -1.58 28.19
CA GLN A 71 -9.55 -0.17 28.50
C GLN A 71 -8.26 0.01 29.33
N THR A 72 -7.25 -0.84 29.09
CA THR A 72 -5.93 -0.68 29.70
C THR A 72 -5.26 0.55 29.11
N ARG A 73 -4.73 1.42 29.97
CA ARG A 73 -4.01 2.65 29.59
C ARG A 73 -2.52 2.39 29.61
N VAL A 74 -1.85 2.81 28.55
CA VAL A 74 -0.42 2.66 28.35
C VAL A 74 0.11 4.02 27.89
N ASP A 75 1.05 4.61 28.63
CA ASP A 75 1.51 5.97 28.34
C ASP A 75 3.00 6.12 28.58
N ASN A 76 3.69 6.80 27.67
CA ASN A 76 5.12 7.08 27.77
C ASN A 76 5.97 5.81 27.98
N ILE A 77 5.83 4.85 27.06
CA ILE A 77 6.62 3.62 27.07
C ILE A 77 7.73 3.71 26.03
N THR A 78 8.95 3.35 26.42
CA THR A 78 10.07 3.22 25.51
C THR A 78 10.57 1.78 25.47
N ALA A 79 10.69 1.21 24.28
CA ALA A 79 11.46 -0.01 24.07
C ALA A 79 12.59 0.30 23.10
N ASP A 80 13.83 0.08 23.54
CA ASP A 80 15.03 0.38 22.76
C ASP A 80 16.16 -0.61 23.12
N GLY A 81 17.15 -0.72 22.25
CA GLY A 81 18.37 -1.49 22.49
C GLY A 81 19.12 -1.84 21.21
N LEU A 82 20.43 -2.09 21.34
CA LEU A 82 21.29 -2.49 20.23
C LEU A 82 21.91 -3.87 20.49
N GLY A 83 22.22 -4.58 19.40
CA GLY A 83 22.90 -5.88 19.46
C GLY A 83 22.15 -6.87 20.34
N ALA A 84 22.81 -7.37 21.39
CA ALA A 84 22.19 -8.37 22.27
C ALA A 84 21.13 -7.80 23.24
N GLN A 85 21.04 -6.47 23.37
CA GLN A 85 20.02 -5.77 24.15
C GLN A 85 18.80 -5.37 23.30
N GLN A 86 18.78 -5.75 22.04
CA GLN A 86 17.64 -5.49 21.17
C GLN A 86 16.38 -6.17 21.70
N ASN A 87 15.24 -5.50 21.61
CA ASN A 87 13.94 -6.13 21.82
C ASN A 87 13.50 -6.81 20.51
N GLU A 88 12.84 -7.98 20.53
CA GLU A 88 12.27 -8.53 19.29
C GLU A 88 11.08 -7.70 18.83
N VAL A 89 10.12 -7.52 19.74
CA VAL A 89 8.94 -6.71 19.58
C VAL A 89 8.82 -5.71 20.73
N GLY A 90 8.48 -4.47 20.42
CA GLY A 90 8.11 -3.48 21.44
C GLY A 90 6.79 -3.87 22.10
N VAL A 91 5.68 -3.57 21.44
CA VAL A 91 4.33 -3.91 21.94
C VAL A 91 3.77 -5.10 21.17
N TYR A 92 3.53 -6.19 21.88
CA TYR A 92 2.83 -7.36 21.37
C TYR A 92 1.40 -7.43 21.95
N MET A 93 0.40 -7.31 21.09
CA MET A 93 -1.00 -7.53 21.44
C MET A 93 -1.47 -8.85 20.87
N GLY A 94 -1.53 -9.87 21.73
CA GLY A 94 -1.77 -11.24 21.31
C GLY A 94 -3.24 -11.54 21.00
N ALA A 95 -3.43 -12.68 20.34
CA ALA A 95 -4.74 -13.27 20.19
C ALA A 95 -5.36 -13.64 21.56
N PRO A 96 -6.69 -13.77 21.62
CA PRO A 96 -7.40 -14.16 22.82
C PRO A 96 -6.92 -15.51 23.36
N THR A 97 -6.76 -15.59 24.67
CA THR A 97 -6.13 -16.74 25.33
C THR A 97 -7.13 -17.79 25.83
N ASP A 98 -8.41 -17.42 25.99
CA ASP A 98 -9.49 -18.32 26.39
C ASP A 98 -10.43 -18.63 25.20
N PRO A 99 -10.51 -19.90 24.73
CA PRO A 99 -11.44 -20.31 23.67
C PRO A 99 -12.93 -20.08 23.98
N ALA A 100 -13.29 -19.91 25.26
CA ALA A 100 -14.65 -19.57 25.68
C ALA A 100 -15.00 -18.11 25.37
N ASN A 101 -14.01 -17.23 25.18
CA ASN A 101 -14.20 -15.83 24.84
C ASN A 101 -14.58 -15.68 23.36
N LYS A 102 -15.88 -15.77 23.05
CA LYS A 102 -16.41 -15.66 21.67
C LYS A 102 -16.46 -14.22 21.16
N THR A 103 -16.34 -13.23 22.03
CA THR A 103 -16.33 -11.80 21.70
C THR A 103 -15.17 -11.12 22.42
N PRO A 104 -13.93 -11.53 22.10
CA PRO A 104 -12.77 -11.02 22.77
C PRO A 104 -12.57 -9.56 22.43
N ASN A 105 -12.13 -8.84 23.43
CA ASN A 105 -11.67 -7.47 23.29
C ASN A 105 -10.20 -7.45 23.62
N ASN A 106 -9.46 -6.59 22.96
CA ASN A 106 -8.11 -6.25 23.39
C ASN A 106 -7.99 -4.73 23.27
N ALA A 107 -8.81 -4.04 24.07
CA ALA A 107 -9.01 -2.60 23.99
C ALA A 107 -7.94 -1.90 24.82
N VAL A 108 -6.88 -1.44 24.16
CA VAL A 108 -5.77 -0.71 24.77
C VAL A 108 -5.83 0.74 24.31
N ILE A 109 -5.57 1.68 25.22
CA ILE A 109 -5.40 3.09 24.94
C ILE A 109 -3.92 3.38 25.17
N LEU A 110 -3.14 3.44 24.09
CA LEU A 110 -1.70 3.62 24.10
C LEU A 110 -1.34 5.00 23.56
N SER A 111 -0.42 5.70 24.24
CA SER A 111 0.03 7.01 23.76
C SER A 111 1.49 7.33 24.09
N ASN A 112 2.04 8.28 23.33
CA ASN A 112 3.34 8.93 23.57
C ASN A 112 4.49 7.92 23.74
N SER A 113 4.43 6.80 23.01
CA SER A 113 5.37 5.70 23.18
C SER A 113 6.30 5.55 21.98
N THR A 114 7.50 5.03 22.24
CA THR A 114 8.58 4.95 21.26
C THR A 114 9.16 3.53 21.24
N MET A 115 9.13 2.87 20.09
CA MET A 115 9.67 1.54 19.86
C MET A 115 10.80 1.65 18.83
N GLN A 116 12.03 1.80 19.31
CA GLN A 116 13.20 2.03 18.47
C GLN A 116 14.15 0.84 18.51
N ASN A 117 14.95 0.70 17.45
CA ASN A 117 15.96 -0.33 17.33
C ASN A 117 15.43 -1.73 17.66
N VAL A 118 14.20 -2.06 17.32
CA VAL A 118 13.64 -3.42 17.50
C VAL A 118 14.17 -4.37 16.43
N ALA A 119 14.26 -5.66 16.76
CA ALA A 119 14.77 -6.66 15.83
C ALA A 119 13.74 -6.99 14.75
N ARG A 120 12.45 -6.98 15.10
CA ARG A 120 11.37 -7.40 14.22
C ARG A 120 10.28 -6.37 14.05
N TYR A 121 9.54 -6.02 15.11
CA TYR A 121 8.40 -5.10 15.00
C TYR A 121 8.35 -4.07 16.13
N GLY A 122 8.04 -2.82 15.84
CA GLY A 122 7.77 -1.83 16.89
C GLY A 122 6.50 -2.22 17.64
N TYR A 123 5.44 -2.42 16.85
CA TYR A 123 4.12 -2.85 17.31
C TYR A 123 3.67 -4.06 16.49
N GLN A 124 3.45 -5.20 17.16
CA GLN A 124 2.81 -6.37 16.56
C GLN A 124 1.45 -6.58 17.22
N LEU A 125 0.39 -6.16 16.55
CA LEU A 125 -0.96 -6.17 17.07
C LEU A 125 -1.77 -7.27 16.40
N VAL A 126 -1.61 -8.51 16.86
CA VAL A 126 -2.36 -9.67 16.33
C VAL A 126 -3.86 -9.48 16.51
N PHE A 127 -4.28 -8.86 17.61
CA PHE A 127 -5.67 -8.50 17.85
C PHE A 127 -5.78 -7.22 18.69
N PHE A 128 -6.51 -6.22 18.19
CA PHE A 128 -6.59 -4.88 18.79
C PHE A 128 -8.01 -4.31 18.87
N ALA A 129 -9.03 -5.16 18.95
CA ALA A 129 -10.43 -4.73 18.94
C ALA A 129 -10.72 -3.63 19.98
N GLY A 130 -11.12 -2.45 19.51
CA GLY A 130 -11.46 -1.28 20.33
C GLY A 130 -10.27 -0.45 20.82
N SER A 131 -9.09 -0.63 20.23
CA SER A 131 -7.86 0.07 20.65
C SER A 131 -7.68 1.46 20.04
N LYS A 132 -6.90 2.28 20.74
CA LYS A 132 -6.53 3.64 20.35
C LYS A 132 -5.02 3.84 20.55
N PHE A 133 -4.35 4.36 19.53
CA PHE A 133 -2.93 4.67 19.51
C PHE A 133 -2.74 6.13 19.13
N LEU A 134 -1.90 6.86 19.86
CA LEU A 134 -1.78 8.31 19.76
C LEU A 134 -0.36 8.80 20.02
N ASN A 135 0.26 9.46 19.04
CA ASN A 135 1.63 9.99 19.15
C ASN A 135 2.65 8.88 19.42
N ASP A 136 2.57 7.80 18.65
CA ASP A 136 3.37 6.61 18.85
C ASP A 136 4.36 6.40 17.69
N GLU A 137 5.58 6.00 18.01
CA GLU A 137 6.68 5.94 17.05
C GLU A 137 7.29 4.54 16.98
N ALA A 138 7.56 4.07 15.77
CA ALA A 138 8.28 2.83 15.53
C ALA A 138 9.43 3.05 14.55
N MET A 139 10.61 2.51 14.86
CA MET A 139 11.78 2.60 13.98
C MET A 139 12.54 1.27 13.93
N ASN A 140 13.11 0.96 12.77
CA ASN A 140 13.84 -0.27 12.47
C ASN A 140 12.95 -1.52 12.47
N GLY A 141 13.57 -2.70 12.42
CA GLY A 141 12.90 -3.99 12.28
C GLY A 141 12.40 -4.27 10.86
N GLU A 142 11.65 -5.36 10.70
CA GLU A 142 10.96 -5.72 9.46
C GLU A 142 9.82 -4.74 9.14
N ALA A 143 9.07 -4.31 10.16
CA ALA A 143 8.05 -3.28 10.03
C ALA A 143 7.89 -2.47 11.33
N GLY A 144 7.53 -1.20 11.21
CA GLY A 144 7.23 -0.38 12.38
C GLY A 144 5.95 -0.86 13.05
N TRP A 145 4.91 -1.05 12.24
CA TRP A 145 3.60 -1.51 12.68
C TRP A 145 3.15 -2.72 11.87
N LYS A 146 2.91 -3.85 12.54
CA LYS A 146 2.26 -5.04 11.99
C LYS A 146 0.91 -5.21 12.68
N LEU A 147 -0.14 -4.84 11.96
CA LEU A 147 -1.52 -4.92 12.40
C LEU A 147 -2.16 -6.18 11.82
N CYS A 148 -2.68 -7.03 12.70
CA CYS A 148 -3.26 -8.33 12.39
C CYS A 148 -2.26 -9.30 11.74
N GLY A 149 -2.80 -10.35 11.13
CA GLY A 149 -2.05 -11.40 10.49
C GLY A 149 -1.61 -12.47 11.48
N GLU A 150 -0.64 -13.27 11.05
CA GLU A 150 -0.19 -14.43 11.81
C GLU A 150 0.52 -14.09 13.13
N PRO A 151 0.40 -14.96 14.15
CA PRO A 151 -0.43 -16.17 14.19
C PRO A 151 -1.87 -15.83 14.59
N TYR A 152 -2.82 -15.86 13.65
CA TYR A 152 -4.22 -15.62 13.97
C TYR A 152 -4.95 -16.92 14.27
N ILE A 153 -5.67 -16.96 15.40
CA ILE A 153 -6.07 -18.21 16.07
C ILE A 153 -7.59 -18.40 16.09
N ILE A 154 -8.41 -17.40 15.72
CA ILE A 154 -9.88 -17.50 15.89
C ILE A 154 -10.62 -17.27 14.58
N ALA A 155 -10.96 -18.39 13.93
CA ALA A 155 -11.86 -18.41 12.79
C ALA A 155 -13.15 -17.61 13.08
N GLY A 156 -13.51 -16.72 12.16
CA GLY A 156 -14.75 -15.94 12.23
C GLY A 156 -14.67 -14.64 13.03
N GLN A 157 -13.53 -14.26 13.60
CA GLN A 157 -13.34 -12.94 14.20
C GLN A 157 -12.47 -12.06 13.31
N ALA A 158 -12.87 -10.81 13.12
CA ALA A 158 -12.09 -9.81 12.40
C ALA A 158 -11.31 -8.95 13.41
N CYS A 159 -10.09 -8.57 13.05
CA CYS A 159 -9.49 -7.37 13.61
C CYS A 159 -10.30 -6.14 13.19
N GLN A 160 -10.76 -5.35 14.16
CA GLN A 160 -11.61 -4.22 13.87
C GLN A 160 -11.57 -3.12 14.91
N PHE A 161 -12.13 -1.96 14.59
CA PHE A 161 -12.31 -0.83 15.52
C PHE A 161 -11.00 -0.33 16.14
N GLY A 162 -9.93 -0.31 15.35
CA GLY A 162 -8.65 0.31 15.73
C GLY A 162 -8.57 1.74 15.24
N HIS A 163 -8.13 2.65 16.12
CA HIS A 163 -7.89 4.05 15.77
C HIS A 163 -6.44 4.43 16.07
N PHE A 164 -5.73 4.90 15.04
CA PHE A 164 -4.32 5.24 15.11
C PHE A 164 -4.15 6.68 14.62
N PHE A 165 -3.63 7.55 15.47
CA PHE A 165 -3.51 8.97 15.18
C PHE A 165 -2.12 9.47 15.47
N ASN A 166 -1.53 10.23 14.53
CA ASN A 166 -0.19 10.78 14.66
C ASN A 166 0.86 9.70 14.97
N ILE A 167 0.92 8.67 14.12
CA ILE A 167 1.87 7.57 14.29
C ILE A 167 3.00 7.61 13.26
N ILE A 168 4.17 7.13 13.65
CA ILE A 168 5.39 7.15 12.85
C ILE A 168 5.92 5.74 12.62
N ALA A 169 6.37 5.46 11.40
CA ALA A 169 7.19 4.30 11.04
C ALA A 169 8.41 4.75 10.24
N ASP A 170 9.64 4.51 10.73
CA ASP A 170 10.86 4.91 10.00
C ASP A 170 11.88 3.78 9.85
N THR A 171 12.66 3.83 8.78
CA THR A 171 13.88 3.03 8.56
C THR A 171 13.64 1.54 8.72
N THR A 172 12.56 1.03 8.12
CA THR A 172 12.19 -0.39 8.21
C THR A 172 12.81 -1.21 7.08
N ALA A 173 13.22 -2.44 7.38
CA ALA A 173 13.80 -3.39 6.42
C ALA A 173 12.75 -4.08 5.53
N GLY A 174 11.46 -3.82 5.75
CA GLY A 174 10.34 -4.28 4.96
C GLY A 174 9.36 -3.15 4.65
N ALA A 175 8.14 -3.25 5.18
CA ALA A 175 7.13 -2.22 5.05
C ALA A 175 7.14 -1.26 6.25
N GLY A 176 6.70 -0.02 6.10
CA GLY A 176 6.54 0.90 7.24
C GLY A 176 5.41 0.43 8.14
N ILE A 177 4.21 0.35 7.55
CA ILE A 177 3.00 -0.15 8.19
C ILE A 177 2.41 -1.28 7.34
N VAL A 178 2.08 -2.38 8.02
CA VAL A 178 1.38 -3.54 7.45
C VAL A 178 0.04 -3.70 8.16
N VAL A 179 -1.04 -3.73 7.39
CA VAL A 179 -2.34 -4.21 7.83
C VAL A 179 -2.70 -5.42 6.99
N ASP A 180 -2.83 -6.57 7.63
CA ASP A 180 -2.92 -7.84 6.91
C ASP A 180 -3.93 -8.75 7.57
N GLN A 181 -4.94 -9.20 6.81
CA GLN A 181 -5.91 -10.17 7.31
C GLN A 181 -5.23 -11.47 7.80
N GLY A 182 -4.12 -11.88 7.18
CA GLY A 182 -3.53 -13.20 7.39
C GLY A 182 -4.31 -14.32 6.67
N GLU A 183 -3.77 -15.52 6.68
CA GLU A 183 -4.39 -16.67 6.01
C GLU A 183 -5.70 -17.09 6.74
N ASN A 184 -6.78 -17.29 5.98
CA ASN A 184 -8.08 -17.80 6.48
C ASN A 184 -8.82 -16.93 7.51
N ALA A 185 -8.44 -15.67 7.68
CA ALA A 185 -9.14 -14.74 8.57
C ALA A 185 -10.29 -13.99 7.86
N ASN A 186 -11.21 -13.45 8.66
CA ASN A 186 -12.13 -12.44 8.16
C ASN A 186 -11.35 -11.18 7.77
N PRO A 187 -11.80 -10.42 6.76
CA PRO A 187 -11.16 -9.17 6.38
C PRO A 187 -11.02 -8.21 7.58
N VAL A 188 -9.86 -7.55 7.67
CA VAL A 188 -9.66 -6.46 8.64
C VAL A 188 -10.66 -5.35 8.29
N ASN A 189 -11.39 -4.82 9.27
CA ASN A 189 -12.41 -3.82 8.97
C ASN A 189 -12.53 -2.70 10.01
N ASN A 190 -13.15 -1.58 9.63
CA ASN A 190 -13.38 -0.45 10.54
C ASN A 190 -12.08 0.03 11.24
N VAL A 191 -10.97 0.07 10.50
CA VAL A 191 -9.69 0.61 10.98
C VAL A 191 -9.53 2.03 10.46
N MET A 192 -9.04 2.92 11.33
CA MET A 192 -8.72 4.29 10.98
C MET A 192 -7.27 4.62 11.30
N LEU A 193 -6.52 5.05 10.29
CA LEU A 193 -5.19 5.65 10.43
C LEU A 193 -5.29 7.11 9.98
N ASP A 194 -4.82 8.03 10.81
CA ASP A 194 -4.82 9.46 10.49
C ASP A 194 -3.52 10.14 10.95
N HIS A 195 -3.04 11.11 10.16
CA HIS A 195 -1.77 11.81 10.37
C HIS A 195 -0.59 10.84 10.51
N VAL A 196 -0.35 10.03 9.49
CA VAL A 196 0.70 9.00 9.54
C VAL A 196 1.94 9.48 8.80
N TRP A 197 3.12 9.26 9.37
CA TRP A 197 4.38 9.45 8.67
C TRP A 197 5.10 8.11 8.50
N ILE A 198 5.52 7.80 7.28
CA ILE A 198 6.28 6.60 6.94
C ILE A 198 7.53 7.00 6.16
N GLY A 199 8.70 6.60 6.65
CA GLY A 199 10.00 6.95 6.07
C GLY A 199 10.90 5.75 5.81
N SER A 200 11.65 5.82 4.72
CA SER A 200 12.83 4.99 4.45
C SER A 200 12.60 3.47 4.46
N SER A 201 11.37 3.00 4.21
CA SER A 201 11.03 1.58 4.11
C SER A 201 11.57 0.94 2.81
N THR A 202 12.13 -0.26 2.89
CA THR A 202 12.76 -0.89 1.72
C THR A 202 11.79 -1.55 0.74
N VAL A 203 10.53 -1.82 1.13
CA VAL A 203 9.55 -2.53 0.28
C VAL A 203 8.30 -1.69 0.01
N HIS A 204 7.51 -1.41 1.05
CA HIS A 204 6.27 -0.65 0.96
C HIS A 204 6.24 0.43 2.05
N GLY A 205 5.68 1.60 1.78
CA GLY A 205 5.34 2.53 2.86
C GLY A 205 4.18 1.96 3.66
N LEU A 206 3.01 1.90 3.02
CA LEU A 206 1.78 1.34 3.57
C LEU A 206 1.34 0.11 2.79
N TYR A 207 1.21 -1.04 3.45
CA TYR A 207 0.73 -2.29 2.86
C TYR A 207 -0.59 -2.74 3.50
N LEU A 208 -1.65 -2.87 2.71
CA LEU A 208 -3.02 -3.19 3.14
C LEU A 208 -3.51 -4.45 2.42
N ALA A 209 -3.50 -5.59 3.09
CA ALA A 209 -3.95 -6.87 2.56
C ALA A 209 -5.27 -7.33 3.21
N GLY A 210 -6.31 -7.50 2.40
CA GLY A 210 -7.61 -7.97 2.88
C GLY A 210 -8.30 -7.00 3.84
N VAL A 211 -8.20 -5.69 3.56
CA VAL A 211 -8.80 -4.64 4.37
C VAL A 211 -10.13 -4.19 3.77
N THR A 212 -11.13 -3.94 4.61
CA THR A 212 -12.45 -3.47 4.19
C THR A 212 -13.00 -2.34 5.05
N TYR A 213 -13.87 -1.48 4.49
CA TYR A 213 -14.58 -0.44 5.25
C TYR A 213 -13.69 0.36 6.20
N SER A 214 -12.51 0.77 5.71
CA SER A 214 -11.46 1.38 6.52
C SER A 214 -10.97 2.66 5.86
N GLN A 215 -10.41 3.56 6.66
CA GLN A 215 -10.06 4.92 6.28
C GLN A 215 -8.62 5.24 6.69
N PHE A 216 -7.82 5.74 5.76
CA PHE A 216 -6.40 6.03 5.93
C PHE A 216 -6.13 7.44 5.42
N ASP A 217 -6.16 8.43 6.29
CA ASP A 217 -6.05 9.84 5.91
C ASP A 217 -4.73 10.46 6.33
N ASN A 218 -4.35 11.52 5.60
CA ASN A 218 -3.15 12.30 5.88
C ASN A 218 -1.91 11.40 6.00
N ILE A 219 -1.79 10.43 5.10
CA ILE A 219 -0.66 9.49 5.06
C ILE A 219 0.49 10.13 4.29
N HIS A 220 1.61 10.39 4.94
CA HIS A 220 2.84 10.82 4.28
C HIS A 220 3.80 9.64 4.17
N VAL A 221 4.14 9.26 2.95
CA VAL A 221 5.15 8.23 2.66
C VAL A 221 6.33 8.88 1.97
N THR A 222 7.53 8.66 2.47
CA THR A 222 8.77 9.13 1.83
C THR A 222 9.84 8.04 1.77
N ARG A 223 10.61 8.00 0.68
CA ARG A 223 11.75 7.07 0.51
C ARG A 223 11.41 5.59 0.62
N ALA A 224 10.22 5.20 0.20
CA ALA A 224 9.82 3.81 0.06
C ALA A 224 10.08 3.28 -1.35
N ASP A 225 10.27 1.98 -1.54
CA ASP A 225 10.27 1.41 -2.90
C ASP A 225 8.89 1.62 -3.52
N ASN A 226 7.84 1.06 -2.93
CA ASN A 226 6.46 1.37 -3.28
C ASN A 226 5.79 2.21 -2.19
N GLY A 227 5.01 3.22 -2.56
CA GLY A 227 4.37 4.09 -1.59
C GLY A 227 3.24 3.40 -0.83
N VAL A 228 2.10 3.21 -1.49
CA VAL A 228 0.90 2.61 -0.94
C VAL A 228 0.52 1.36 -1.74
N TYR A 229 0.23 0.25 -1.07
CA TYR A 229 -0.17 -0.98 -1.73
C TYR A 229 -1.42 -1.60 -1.08
N LEU A 230 -2.52 -1.63 -1.83
CA LEU A 230 -3.74 -2.36 -1.50
C LEU A 230 -3.73 -3.70 -2.21
N HIS A 231 -3.89 -4.79 -1.47
CA HIS A 231 -3.99 -6.14 -1.98
C HIS A 231 -5.31 -6.80 -1.53
N ASN A 232 -6.17 -7.16 -2.47
CA ASN A 232 -7.48 -7.77 -2.20
C ASN A 232 -8.34 -6.98 -1.18
N SER A 233 -8.25 -5.65 -1.21
CA SER A 233 -8.96 -4.76 -0.29
C SER A 233 -10.21 -4.15 -0.95
N ASN A 234 -11.27 -3.91 -0.18
CA ASN A 234 -12.54 -3.40 -0.72
C ASN A 234 -13.14 -2.28 0.13
N ASN A 235 -13.74 -1.27 -0.49
CA ASN A 235 -14.34 -0.14 0.25
C ASN A 235 -13.34 0.56 1.19
N VAL A 236 -12.08 0.68 0.77
CA VAL A 236 -11.04 1.40 1.51
C VAL A 236 -10.90 2.81 0.97
N LYS A 237 -10.79 3.80 1.86
CA LYS A 237 -10.49 5.20 1.51
C LYS A 237 -9.09 5.55 1.95
N ILE A 238 -8.29 6.13 1.05
CA ILE A 238 -6.92 6.55 1.34
C ILE A 238 -6.69 7.98 0.83
N SER A 239 -6.13 8.83 1.67
CA SER A 239 -5.54 10.13 1.31
C SER A 239 -4.06 10.13 1.67
N ALA A 240 -3.20 10.19 0.65
CA ALA A 240 -1.76 10.04 0.79
C ALA A 240 -0.95 11.07 -0.01
N ASN A 241 0.16 11.49 0.57
CA ASN A 241 1.27 12.15 -0.11
C ASN A 241 2.45 11.18 -0.17
N VAL A 242 2.79 10.74 -1.38
CA VAL A 242 3.87 9.79 -1.65
C VAL A 242 5.01 10.53 -2.32
N ALA A 243 6.08 10.78 -1.56
CA ALA A 243 7.27 11.49 -1.99
C ALA A 243 8.48 10.56 -2.12
N GLN A 244 9.41 10.90 -3.01
CA GLN A 244 10.73 10.22 -3.14
C GLN A 244 10.65 8.68 -3.16
N TYR A 245 9.59 8.12 -3.75
CA TYR A 245 9.41 6.68 -3.85
C TYR A 245 10.29 6.12 -4.98
N ASN A 246 10.30 4.80 -5.17
CA ASN A 246 11.17 4.11 -6.13
C ASN A 246 12.65 4.33 -5.80
N ARG A 247 13.00 4.21 -4.52
CA ARG A 247 14.34 4.42 -3.95
C ARG A 247 15.44 3.67 -4.70
N ASN A 248 15.15 2.45 -5.18
CA ASN A 248 16.11 1.61 -5.89
C ASN A 248 16.07 1.75 -7.43
N ASN A 249 15.31 2.72 -7.97
CA ASN A 249 15.07 2.90 -9.40
C ASN A 249 14.70 1.61 -10.16
N ASN A 250 13.85 0.78 -9.55
CA ASN A 250 13.45 -0.54 -10.04
C ASN A 250 12.05 -0.55 -10.68
N GLY A 251 11.50 0.62 -11.01
CA GLY A 251 10.15 0.75 -11.55
C GLY A 251 9.05 0.54 -10.50
N SER A 252 9.37 0.79 -9.23
CA SER A 252 8.38 0.77 -8.17
C SER A 252 7.41 1.94 -8.28
N ARG A 253 6.25 1.77 -7.66
CA ARG A 253 5.06 2.60 -7.92
C ARG A 253 4.67 3.41 -6.70
N ALA A 254 4.17 4.61 -6.93
CA ALA A 254 3.66 5.45 -5.86
C ALA A 254 2.45 4.79 -5.18
N ALA A 255 1.54 4.20 -5.97
CA ALA A 255 0.42 3.45 -5.42
C ALA A 255 0.01 2.26 -6.31
N ILE A 256 -0.39 1.17 -5.65
CA ILE A 256 -0.82 -0.07 -6.30
C ILE A 256 -2.14 -0.52 -5.70
N ILE A 257 -3.10 -0.85 -6.54
CA ILE A 257 -4.27 -1.64 -6.16
C ILE A 257 -4.17 -2.97 -6.90
N SER A 258 -3.97 -4.06 -6.17
CA SER A 258 -3.91 -5.42 -6.69
C SER A 258 -5.12 -6.22 -6.24
N GLY A 259 -6.09 -6.38 -7.12
CA GLY A 259 -7.36 -7.01 -6.77
C GLY A 259 -8.17 -6.17 -5.78
N GLY A 260 -9.47 -6.46 -5.73
CA GLY A 260 -10.41 -5.72 -4.89
C GLY A 260 -11.16 -4.61 -5.63
N SER A 261 -12.07 -3.96 -4.92
CA SER A 261 -13.12 -3.15 -5.52
C SER A 261 -13.62 -2.01 -4.65
N ASN A 262 -14.18 -0.99 -5.29
CA ASN A 262 -14.80 0.16 -4.63
C ASN A 262 -13.84 0.91 -3.68
N ASN A 263 -12.53 0.86 -3.95
CA ASN A 263 -11.55 1.64 -3.21
C ASN A 263 -11.51 3.07 -3.73
N THR A 264 -11.16 4.01 -2.86
CA THR A 264 -11.03 5.43 -3.15
C THR A 264 -9.64 5.86 -2.74
N LEU A 265 -8.82 6.31 -3.69
CA LEU A 265 -7.42 6.68 -3.46
C LEU A 265 -7.17 8.11 -3.94
N TRP A 266 -6.84 9.00 -3.01
CA TRP A 266 -6.26 10.31 -3.27
C TRP A 266 -4.76 10.25 -3.04
N ALA A 267 -3.95 10.19 -4.09
CA ALA A 267 -2.50 10.08 -3.98
C ALA A 267 -1.78 11.22 -4.72
N THR A 268 -1.10 12.08 -3.98
CA THR A 268 -0.16 13.04 -4.57
C THR A 268 1.22 12.41 -4.68
N ASN A 269 1.76 12.35 -5.89
CA ASN A 269 3.05 11.71 -6.14
C ASN A 269 4.09 12.79 -6.43
N ASN A 270 5.10 12.92 -5.57
CA ASN A 270 6.18 13.89 -5.76
C ASN A 270 7.52 13.16 -5.85
N GLN A 271 8.01 12.98 -7.07
CA GLN A 271 9.31 12.35 -7.31
C GLN A 271 10.30 13.38 -7.84
N SER A 272 11.43 13.55 -7.15
CA SER A 272 12.54 14.38 -7.62
C SER A 272 13.36 13.73 -8.71
N ASP A 273 13.36 12.40 -8.77
CA ASP A 273 14.23 11.60 -9.63
C ASP A 273 13.41 11.11 -10.83
N HIS A 274 13.93 11.16 -12.05
CA HIS A 274 13.24 10.61 -13.23
C HIS A 274 13.36 9.08 -13.23
N PRO A 275 12.30 8.31 -12.95
CA PRO A 275 12.42 6.87 -12.93
C PRO A 275 12.36 6.30 -14.34
N THR A 276 13.01 5.16 -14.51
CA THR A 276 12.78 4.29 -15.66
C THR A 276 11.52 3.44 -15.40
N GLY A 277 10.49 3.57 -16.25
CA GLY A 277 9.28 2.73 -16.24
C GLY A 277 8.02 3.39 -15.65
N TYR A 278 6.97 2.59 -15.45
CA TYR A 278 5.71 3.03 -14.84
C TYR A 278 5.91 3.27 -13.34
N ASN A 279 5.83 4.52 -12.91
CA ASN A 279 6.10 4.94 -11.53
C ASN A 279 4.85 5.45 -10.80
N GLY A 280 3.73 5.65 -11.50
CA GLY A 280 2.55 6.29 -10.93
C GLY A 280 1.64 5.39 -10.11
N ILE A 281 0.34 5.64 -10.27
CA ILE A 281 -0.72 4.84 -9.67
C ILE A 281 -1.10 3.75 -10.67
N THR A 282 -1.12 2.49 -10.24
CA THR A 282 -1.52 1.36 -11.10
C THR A 282 -2.57 0.49 -10.46
N GLU A 283 -3.40 -0.10 -11.31
CA GLU A 283 -4.28 -1.21 -10.95
C GLU A 283 -3.80 -2.47 -11.66
N ILE A 284 -3.69 -3.56 -10.90
CA ILE A 284 -3.26 -4.87 -11.38
C ILE A 284 -4.17 -5.96 -10.83
N ASN A 285 -4.18 -7.12 -11.47
CA ASN A 285 -5.11 -8.21 -11.13
C ASN A 285 -6.58 -7.73 -11.20
N GLN A 286 -7.55 -8.55 -10.81
CA GLN A 286 -8.98 -8.25 -11.02
C GLN A 286 -9.48 -7.08 -10.14
N THR A 287 -9.28 -5.85 -10.59
CA THR A 287 -9.76 -4.61 -9.95
C THR A 287 -11.03 -4.10 -10.63
N HIS A 288 -11.97 -3.58 -9.84
CA HIS A 288 -13.24 -3.06 -10.36
C HIS A 288 -13.72 -1.86 -9.57
N SER A 289 -14.26 -0.84 -10.26
CA SER A 289 -14.93 0.29 -9.63
C SER A 289 -14.09 1.08 -8.60
N ASN A 290 -12.76 1.04 -8.70
CA ASN A 290 -11.94 1.89 -7.85
C ASN A 290 -11.88 3.30 -8.43
N SER A 291 -11.88 4.28 -7.55
CA SER A 291 -11.86 5.69 -7.89
C SER A 291 -10.54 6.30 -7.42
N ILE A 292 -9.78 6.88 -8.33
CA ILE A 292 -8.42 7.34 -8.10
C ILE A 292 -8.33 8.81 -8.47
N TRP A 293 -7.75 9.62 -7.60
CA TRP A 293 -7.45 11.02 -7.83
C TRP A 293 -6.00 11.27 -7.45
N GLY A 294 -5.24 11.95 -8.29
CA GLY A 294 -3.83 12.12 -7.99
C GLY A 294 -2.99 12.76 -9.07
N GLY A 295 -1.74 13.05 -8.70
CA GLY A 295 -0.78 13.79 -9.51
C GLY A 295 -0.34 13.07 -10.79
N LEU A 296 0.31 13.84 -11.66
CA LEU A 296 0.86 13.38 -12.93
C LEU A 296 1.77 12.16 -12.74
N ALA A 297 1.50 11.09 -13.48
CA ALA A 297 2.27 9.86 -13.50
C ALA A 297 2.90 9.62 -14.88
N PHE A 298 4.01 8.89 -14.97
CA PHE A 298 4.64 8.54 -16.25
C PHE A 298 4.29 7.12 -16.71
N CYS A 299 4.28 6.94 -18.03
CA CYS A 299 4.00 5.68 -18.70
C CYS A 299 4.82 5.54 -19.99
N THR A 300 4.80 4.34 -20.60
CA THR A 300 5.55 4.06 -21.83
C THR A 300 4.61 3.53 -22.92
N PRO A 301 4.17 4.37 -23.86
CA PRO A 301 3.28 3.93 -24.93
C PRO A 301 4.04 3.05 -25.93
N GLY A 302 3.31 2.26 -26.71
CA GLY A 302 3.85 1.43 -27.79
C GLY A 302 2.97 1.53 -29.03
N LEU A 303 3.51 1.10 -30.17
CA LEU A 303 2.78 0.93 -31.41
C LEU A 303 2.98 -0.50 -31.91
N VAL A 304 1.91 -1.15 -32.33
CA VAL A 304 1.96 -2.45 -33.02
C VAL A 304 1.09 -2.42 -34.27
N PHE A 305 1.36 -3.34 -35.20
CA PHE A 305 0.56 -3.53 -36.41
C PHE A 305 -0.05 -4.93 -36.41
N GLY A 306 -1.38 -4.99 -36.42
CA GLY A 306 -2.15 -6.23 -36.32
C GLY A 306 -1.80 -7.03 -35.05
N ASN A 307 -1.86 -8.35 -35.16
CA ASN A 307 -1.57 -9.27 -34.05
C ASN A 307 -0.10 -9.71 -33.99
N GLY A 308 0.76 -9.16 -34.86
CA GLY A 308 2.16 -9.63 -35.02
C GLY A 308 3.12 -9.18 -33.91
N GLY A 309 2.66 -8.35 -32.97
CA GLY A 309 3.48 -7.72 -31.95
C GLY A 309 4.51 -6.72 -32.53
N ALA A 310 5.36 -6.17 -31.66
CA ALA A 310 6.35 -5.15 -31.98
C ALA A 310 7.60 -5.66 -32.74
N LYS A 311 7.53 -6.78 -33.48
CA LYS A 311 8.71 -7.41 -34.10
C LYS A 311 9.40 -6.46 -35.11
N GLY A 312 10.61 -6.04 -34.75
CA GLY A 312 11.46 -5.14 -35.54
C GLY A 312 11.05 -3.66 -35.51
N LEU A 313 10.02 -3.30 -34.73
CA LEU A 313 9.70 -1.90 -34.48
C LEU A 313 10.75 -1.32 -33.55
N ALA A 314 11.35 -0.21 -33.97
CA ALA A 314 12.29 0.56 -33.17
C ALA A 314 11.74 1.97 -32.98
N TYR A 315 12.05 2.56 -31.84
CA TYR A 315 11.49 3.84 -31.42
C TYR A 315 12.59 4.88 -31.25
N SER A 316 12.33 6.09 -31.75
CA SER A 316 13.10 7.29 -31.45
C SER A 316 12.58 8.00 -30.20
N ALA A 317 11.30 7.82 -29.85
CA ALA A 317 10.69 8.34 -28.64
C ALA A 317 9.55 7.43 -28.14
N ARG A 318 9.44 7.26 -26.81
CA ARG A 318 8.33 6.56 -26.13
C ARG A 318 8.09 7.17 -24.75
N SER A 319 7.26 8.19 -24.69
CA SER A 319 6.96 8.85 -23.41
C SER A 319 5.48 9.12 -23.31
N CYS A 320 4.90 8.88 -22.14
CA CYS A 320 3.60 9.43 -21.82
C CYS A 320 3.52 9.85 -20.36
N SER A 321 2.55 10.71 -20.08
CA SER A 321 2.15 11.09 -18.75
C SER A 321 0.63 11.04 -18.64
N TYR A 322 0.10 10.68 -17.47
CA TYR A 322 -1.33 10.59 -17.26
C TYR A 322 -1.74 11.10 -15.88
N GLU A 323 -2.99 11.52 -15.79
CA GLU A 323 -3.70 11.78 -14.55
C GLU A 323 -4.99 10.95 -14.51
N VAL A 324 -5.47 10.67 -13.29
CA VAL A 324 -6.75 9.99 -13.09
C VAL A 324 -7.63 10.88 -12.22
N GLN A 325 -8.86 11.08 -12.66
CA GLN A 325 -9.90 11.80 -11.95
C GLN A 325 -11.11 10.88 -11.78
N GLY A 326 -11.14 10.20 -10.63
CA GLY A 326 -12.06 9.12 -10.35
C GLY A 326 -11.82 7.89 -11.24
N ARG A 327 -12.66 7.70 -12.27
CA ARG A 327 -12.49 6.65 -13.30
C ARG A 327 -12.06 7.21 -14.66
N GLN A 328 -12.02 8.52 -14.83
CA GLN A 328 -11.53 9.13 -16.06
C GLN A 328 -10.01 9.19 -16.05
N VAL A 329 -9.40 8.74 -17.14
CA VAL A 329 -7.96 8.77 -17.36
C VAL A 329 -7.69 9.76 -18.47
N ARG A 330 -6.83 10.75 -18.20
CA ARG A 330 -6.32 11.67 -19.22
C ARG A 330 -4.83 11.40 -19.42
N MET A 331 -4.45 10.98 -20.61
CA MET A 331 -3.08 10.64 -20.98
C MET A 331 -2.57 11.57 -22.07
N THR A 332 -1.38 12.14 -21.91
CA THR A 332 -0.63 12.82 -22.97
C THR A 332 0.56 11.96 -23.36
N PHE A 333 0.80 11.77 -24.65
CA PHE A 333 1.82 10.84 -25.14
C PHE A 333 2.59 11.36 -26.35
N SER A 334 3.76 10.76 -26.56
CA SER A 334 4.59 10.88 -27.76
C SER A 334 5.20 9.52 -28.11
N VAL A 335 5.03 9.11 -29.36
CA VAL A 335 5.60 7.91 -29.96
C VAL A 335 6.31 8.33 -31.24
N GLY A 336 7.62 8.12 -31.30
CA GLY A 336 8.43 8.31 -32.50
C GLY A 336 9.01 6.97 -32.96
N LEU A 337 8.92 6.68 -34.25
CA LEU A 337 9.54 5.49 -34.83
C LEU A 337 10.96 5.81 -35.32
N SER A 338 11.80 4.78 -35.33
CA SER A 338 13.09 4.73 -36.03
C SER A 338 13.19 3.52 -36.97
N ALA A 339 12.28 2.55 -36.85
CA ALA A 339 12.06 1.46 -37.80
C ALA A 339 10.62 0.94 -37.72
N LEU A 340 10.04 0.49 -38.83
CA LEU A 340 8.65 0.01 -38.93
C LEU A 340 8.43 -1.46 -38.54
N GLY A 341 9.50 -2.24 -38.31
CA GLY A 341 9.41 -3.69 -38.16
C GLY A 341 8.95 -4.42 -39.42
N LEU A 342 8.34 -5.59 -39.30
CA LEU A 342 7.77 -6.35 -40.43
C LEU A 342 6.27 -6.63 -40.29
N SER A 343 5.71 -6.45 -39.10
CA SER A 343 4.28 -6.68 -38.84
C SER A 343 3.39 -5.79 -39.69
N THR A 344 2.29 -6.36 -40.19
CA THR A 344 1.24 -5.70 -40.98
C THR A 344 -0.11 -5.76 -40.26
N GLY A 345 -1.07 -4.96 -40.70
CA GLY A 345 -2.41 -4.90 -40.11
C GLY A 345 -2.72 -3.52 -39.52
N THR A 346 -3.82 -3.42 -38.78
CA THR A 346 -4.27 -2.19 -38.13
C THR A 346 -3.24 -1.71 -37.11
N ALA A 347 -2.96 -0.42 -37.11
CA ALA A 347 -2.09 0.24 -36.15
C ALA A 347 -2.81 0.37 -34.81
N ILE A 348 -2.17 -0.14 -33.76
CA ILE A 348 -2.69 -0.15 -32.40
C ILE A 348 -1.69 0.56 -31.50
N LEU A 349 -2.13 1.61 -30.84
CA LEU A 349 -1.44 2.26 -29.73
C LEU A 349 -1.63 1.39 -28.49
N GLU A 350 -0.55 0.80 -27.99
CA GLU A 350 -0.52 0.02 -26.76
C GLU A 350 0.04 0.85 -25.60
N GLY A 351 -0.06 0.32 -24.38
CA GLY A 351 0.51 0.96 -23.19
C GLY A 351 -0.39 2.03 -22.58
N LEU A 352 -1.72 1.90 -22.75
CA LEU A 352 -2.64 2.72 -21.96
C LEU A 352 -2.48 2.36 -20.47
N PRO A 353 -2.47 3.35 -19.56
CA PRO A 353 -2.20 3.10 -18.13
C PRO A 353 -3.17 2.13 -17.47
N PHE A 354 -4.43 2.09 -17.93
CA PHE A 354 -5.48 1.23 -17.43
C PHE A 354 -6.28 0.59 -18.57
N PRO A 355 -6.83 -0.62 -18.37
CA PRO A 355 -7.81 -1.19 -19.28
C PRO A 355 -9.05 -0.31 -19.40
N VAL A 356 -9.57 -0.17 -20.61
CA VAL A 356 -10.76 0.63 -20.94
C VAL A 356 -12.02 -0.07 -20.45
N ASP A 357 -12.99 0.68 -19.93
CA ASP A 357 -14.29 0.18 -19.49
C ASP A 357 -15.05 -0.52 -20.62
N ALA A 358 -15.71 -1.65 -20.32
CA ALA A 358 -16.43 -2.44 -21.31
C ALA A 358 -17.66 -1.73 -21.91
N GLY A 359 -18.26 -0.82 -21.14
CA GLY A 359 -19.43 -0.04 -21.55
C GLY A 359 -19.07 1.24 -22.31
N GLN A 360 -17.78 1.58 -22.43
CA GLN A 360 -17.36 2.73 -23.22
C GLN A 360 -17.55 2.41 -24.71
N PRO A 361 -18.33 3.21 -25.47
CA PRO A 361 -18.45 3.01 -26.91
C PRO A 361 -17.07 3.14 -27.56
N GLU A 362 -16.78 2.34 -28.59
CA GLU A 362 -15.47 2.36 -29.30
C GLU A 362 -15.15 3.76 -29.87
N GLU A 363 -16.17 4.59 -30.09
CA GLU A 363 -16.05 5.97 -30.56
C GLU A 363 -15.93 7.02 -29.43
N GLY A 364 -16.00 6.61 -28.16
CA GLY A 364 -16.21 7.51 -27.02
C GLY A 364 -14.95 8.17 -26.44
N ALA A 365 -13.75 7.72 -26.80
CA ALA A 365 -12.48 8.38 -26.42
C ALA A 365 -11.75 8.81 -27.68
N VAL A 366 -11.88 10.09 -28.05
CA VAL A 366 -11.20 10.67 -29.22
C VAL A 366 -10.17 11.67 -28.73
N GLY A 367 -8.91 11.30 -28.89
CA GLY A 367 -7.79 12.20 -28.75
C GLY A 367 -7.42 12.83 -30.09
N GLY A 368 -7.22 14.15 -30.14
CA GLY A 368 -6.56 14.79 -31.28
C GLY A 368 -5.10 14.36 -31.32
N ILE A 369 -4.67 13.67 -32.38
CA ILE A 369 -3.30 13.21 -32.55
C ILE A 369 -2.62 14.02 -33.65
N LEU A 370 -1.54 14.70 -33.29
CA LEU A 370 -0.61 15.27 -34.25
C LEU A 370 0.22 14.13 -34.83
N ALA A 371 0.11 13.97 -36.14
CA ALA A 371 0.85 12.98 -36.92
C ALA A 371 1.82 13.68 -37.86
N ASN A 372 3.09 13.25 -37.87
CA ASN A 372 4.11 13.75 -38.79
C ASN A 372 4.91 12.58 -39.39
N GLY A 373 5.45 12.77 -40.58
CA GLY A 373 6.20 11.72 -41.30
C GLY A 373 5.33 10.51 -41.67
N MET A 374 4.02 10.67 -41.79
CA MET A 374 3.08 9.63 -42.22
C MET A 374 2.64 9.86 -43.67
N VAL A 375 2.18 8.80 -44.35
CA VAL A 375 1.79 8.85 -45.77
C VAL A 375 0.36 8.35 -45.96
N GLY A 376 -0.30 8.86 -47.01
CA GLY A 376 -1.65 8.41 -47.38
C GLY A 376 -2.74 8.73 -46.35
N LEU A 377 -2.54 9.76 -45.52
CA LEU A 377 -3.58 10.24 -44.61
C LEU A 377 -4.63 11.04 -45.39
N SER A 378 -5.91 10.74 -45.14
CA SER A 378 -7.06 11.44 -45.75
C SER A 378 -7.66 12.52 -44.84
N GLY A 379 -7.16 12.62 -43.61
CA GLY A 379 -7.56 13.60 -42.61
C GLY A 379 -6.81 13.41 -41.29
N PRO A 380 -7.26 14.03 -40.19
CA PRO A 380 -6.59 13.95 -38.90
C PRO A 380 -6.55 12.52 -38.36
N VAL A 381 -5.50 12.22 -37.61
CA VAL A 381 -5.37 10.94 -36.91
C VAL A 381 -6.16 11.02 -35.60
N VAL A 382 -6.97 10.00 -35.36
CA VAL A 382 -7.70 9.81 -34.10
C VAL A 382 -7.37 8.44 -33.52
N ALA A 383 -7.37 8.34 -32.20
CA ALA A 383 -7.36 7.07 -31.50
C ALA A 383 -8.78 6.70 -31.07
N GLN A 384 -9.12 5.42 -31.17
CA GLN A 384 -10.35 4.83 -30.66
C GLN A 384 -9.98 3.70 -29.70
N VAL A 385 -10.39 3.82 -28.44
CA VAL A 385 -10.07 2.83 -27.40
C VAL A 385 -10.68 1.47 -27.68
N ILE A 386 -9.99 0.40 -27.27
CA ILE A 386 -10.48 -0.97 -27.37
C ILE A 386 -11.06 -1.37 -26.00
N PRO A 387 -12.38 -1.64 -25.89
CA PRO A 387 -12.99 -2.05 -24.63
C PRO A 387 -12.29 -3.27 -24.00
N ASN A 388 -12.15 -3.29 -22.68
CA ASN A 388 -11.42 -4.31 -21.92
C ASN A 388 -9.93 -4.48 -22.28
N SER A 389 -9.31 -3.48 -22.91
CA SER A 389 -7.91 -3.53 -23.29
C SER A 389 -7.16 -2.26 -22.87
N SER A 390 -5.85 -2.38 -22.69
CA SER A 390 -4.93 -1.24 -22.48
C SER A 390 -4.38 -0.72 -23.82
N ALA A 391 -5.26 -0.59 -24.82
CA ALA A 391 -4.88 -0.23 -26.18
C ALA A 391 -5.97 0.58 -26.90
N ALA A 392 -5.57 1.29 -27.96
CA ALA A 392 -6.43 2.04 -28.85
C ALA A 392 -6.05 1.78 -30.31
N ARG A 393 -7.04 1.64 -31.20
CA ARG A 393 -6.84 1.58 -32.65
C ARG A 393 -6.68 2.99 -33.21
N LEU A 394 -5.81 3.16 -34.20
CA LEU A 394 -5.60 4.45 -34.86
C LEU A 394 -6.35 4.51 -36.20
N TYR A 395 -6.99 5.65 -36.46
CA TYR A 395 -7.76 5.89 -37.68
C TYR A 395 -7.40 7.25 -38.29
N SER A 396 -7.52 7.37 -39.62
CA SER A 396 -7.61 8.64 -40.34
C SER A 396 -9.09 9.01 -40.46
N GLN A 397 -9.49 10.13 -39.87
CA GLN A 397 -10.88 10.59 -39.93
C GLN A 397 -11.10 11.45 -41.17
N SER A 398 -12.09 11.07 -41.98
CA SER A 398 -12.60 11.88 -43.10
C SER A 398 -14.07 12.24 -42.84
N GLY A 399 -14.61 13.23 -43.53
CA GLY A 399 -15.93 13.81 -43.23
C GLY A 399 -17.08 12.81 -43.05
N ASN A 400 -17.03 11.63 -43.67
CA ASN A 400 -18.08 10.60 -43.57
C ASN A 400 -17.59 9.22 -43.10
N ARG A 401 -16.28 9.00 -42.91
CA ARG A 401 -15.71 7.65 -42.63
C ARG A 401 -14.40 7.72 -41.86
N SER A 402 -14.23 6.81 -40.90
CA SER A 402 -12.94 6.51 -40.26
C SER A 402 -12.26 5.35 -40.98
N VAL A 403 -11.03 5.54 -41.44
CA VAL A 403 -10.23 4.50 -42.10
C VAL A 403 -9.13 4.04 -41.15
N ALA A 404 -9.11 2.76 -40.82
CA ALA A 404 -8.09 2.20 -39.94
C ALA A 404 -6.70 2.44 -40.53
N LEU A 405 -5.81 3.05 -39.74
CA LEU A 405 -4.42 3.18 -40.13
C LEU A 405 -3.78 1.81 -40.12
N THR A 406 -2.93 1.55 -41.10
CA THR A 406 -2.15 0.32 -41.17
C THR A 406 -0.68 0.65 -41.26
N ARG A 407 0.19 -0.36 -41.20
CA ARG A 407 1.62 -0.22 -41.47
C ARG A 407 1.93 0.66 -42.70
N GLY A 408 1.13 0.56 -43.77
CA GLY A 408 1.34 1.32 -45.00
C GLY A 408 1.24 2.83 -44.86
N ASN A 409 0.66 3.32 -43.75
CA ASN A 409 0.55 4.76 -43.45
C ASN A 409 1.75 5.31 -42.68
N PHE A 410 2.63 4.45 -42.19
CA PHE A 410 3.77 4.84 -41.36
C PHE A 410 5.08 4.74 -42.15
N THR A 411 6.04 5.58 -41.78
CA THR A 411 7.43 5.55 -42.23
C THR A 411 8.35 5.32 -41.02
N ALA A 412 9.63 5.05 -41.26
CA ALA A 412 10.61 4.93 -40.19
C ALA A 412 10.86 6.24 -39.41
N SER A 413 10.30 7.36 -39.86
CA SER A 413 10.37 8.66 -39.18
C SER A 413 9.00 9.16 -38.71
N SER A 414 7.97 8.31 -38.69
CA SER A 414 6.65 8.72 -38.22
C SER A 414 6.67 9.06 -36.74
N THR A 415 6.02 10.16 -36.39
CA THR A 415 5.79 10.57 -35.00
C THR A 415 4.32 10.81 -34.75
N LEU A 416 3.84 10.34 -33.61
CA LEU A 416 2.51 10.59 -33.07
C LEU A 416 2.64 11.29 -31.73
N SER A 417 1.89 12.37 -31.52
CA SER A 417 1.77 13.00 -30.20
C SER A 417 0.37 13.55 -29.99
N GLY A 418 -0.18 13.39 -28.79
CA GLY A 418 -1.53 13.88 -28.50
C GLY A 418 -1.98 13.61 -27.08
N THR A 419 -3.24 13.93 -26.82
CA THR A 419 -3.92 13.66 -25.56
C THR A 419 -5.08 12.71 -25.80
N MET A 420 -5.33 11.77 -24.90
CA MET A 420 -6.50 10.89 -24.92
C MET A 420 -7.20 10.92 -23.57
N GLU A 421 -8.53 10.84 -23.60
CA GLU A 421 -9.38 10.77 -22.40
C GLU A 421 -10.29 9.56 -22.51
N TYR A 422 -10.32 8.71 -21.49
CA TYR A 422 -11.15 7.51 -21.48
C TYR A 422 -11.56 7.10 -20.07
N THR A 423 -12.58 6.25 -19.95
CA THR A 423 -13.03 5.67 -18.69
C THR A 423 -12.35 4.32 -18.49
N LYS A 424 -11.65 4.15 -17.37
CA LYS A 424 -11.05 2.84 -17.03
C LYS A 424 -12.10 1.88 -16.45
N LYS A 425 -11.79 0.59 -16.56
CA LYS A 425 -12.59 -0.51 -15.99
C LYS A 425 -12.86 -0.35 -14.49
#